data_AF-A0A6G1WDU2-F1
#
_entry.id   AF-A0A6G1WDU2-F1
#
_cell.length_a   1.000
_cell.length_b   1.000
_cell.length_c   1.000
_cell.angle_alpha   90.00
_cell.angle_beta   90.00
_cell.angle_gamma   90.00
#
_symmetry.space_group_name_H-M   'P 1'
#
loop_
_entity.id
_entity.type
_entity.pdbx_description
1 polymer ?
#
loop_
_entity_poly.entity_id
_entity_poly.type
_entity_poly.pdbx_seq_one_letter_code
_entity_poly.pdbx_strand_id
1 'polypeptide(L)'
;MSKPQFNIQKVSNHGASHPVVARLVMQTDDLLGFLDKKKKAEAMRIYIDLHKRLLQCHDIAERIFKEKERALAYYIAALPSGSTTIPHVINLDMEAESFLLVAKQYIRDLVKAINLLLKATLKIDSAVFWDHTGAESSVVKWAKRTYGNQHPTTQMFSEEDKWISELVKKRNAVEHPGGFSGTLVVENYKHTSQGIVPPSWRRDGSANAPSDIFRDLRTYLENMLTLGEDIVAKALEHSDVPKIFKIAEIPVERRSKVAPRRLMVVLSEDAIAAAKRSD
;
A
#
# COMPACT_ATOMS: atom_id res chain seq x y z
N MET A 1 -22.03 34.84 -31.91
CA MET A 1 -21.25 34.42 -30.71
C MET A 1 -20.67 33.05 -31.01
N SER A 2 -19.34 32.88 -31.00
CA SER A 2 -18.75 31.55 -31.18
C SER A 2 -19.03 30.70 -29.95
N LYS A 3 -19.44 29.44 -30.16
CA LYS A 3 -19.64 28.52 -29.03
C LYS A 3 -18.29 28.34 -28.30
N PRO A 4 -18.29 28.36 -26.95
CA PRO A 4 -17.08 28.08 -26.20
C PRO A 4 -16.58 26.66 -26.54
N GLN A 5 -15.30 26.56 -26.88
CA GLN A 5 -14.64 25.30 -27.20
C GLN A 5 -14.10 24.69 -25.91
N PHE A 6 -14.70 23.59 -25.48
CA PHE A 6 -14.24 22.83 -24.31
C PHE A 6 -13.29 21.72 -24.76
N ASN A 7 -12.08 21.69 -24.18
CA ASN A 7 -11.15 20.58 -24.36
C ASN A 7 -11.30 19.62 -23.17
N ILE A 8 -11.78 18.41 -23.44
CA ILE A 8 -11.92 17.35 -22.43
C ILE A 8 -10.81 16.33 -22.68
N GLN A 9 -9.97 16.08 -21.67
CA GLN A 9 -8.88 15.10 -21.74
C GLN A 9 -9.00 14.09 -20.59
N LYS A 10 -8.88 12.79 -20.91
CA LYS A 10 -8.76 11.74 -19.89
C LYS A 10 -7.34 11.76 -19.33
N VAL A 11 -7.21 12.07 -18.03
CA VAL A 11 -5.91 12.16 -17.34
C VAL A 11 -5.64 10.98 -16.39
N SER A 12 -6.62 10.11 -16.17
CA SER A 12 -6.52 8.93 -15.31
C SER A 12 -7.42 7.81 -15.83
N ASN A 13 -6.96 6.56 -15.70
CA ASN A 13 -7.78 5.36 -15.95
C ASN A 13 -8.64 4.96 -14.75
N HIS A 14 -8.39 5.57 -13.59
CA HIS A 14 -9.02 5.22 -12.32
C HIS A 14 -9.98 6.32 -11.88
N GLY A 15 -11.20 5.92 -11.52
CA GLY A 15 -12.23 6.79 -10.96
C GLY A 15 -12.48 6.53 -9.47
N ALA A 16 -13.52 7.17 -8.92
CA ALA A 16 -13.90 7.06 -7.52
C ALA A 16 -14.21 5.61 -7.05
N SER A 17 -14.60 4.73 -7.97
CA SER A 17 -14.85 3.32 -7.66
C SER A 17 -13.58 2.52 -7.37
N HIS A 18 -12.40 3.03 -7.74
CA HIS A 18 -11.13 2.37 -7.43
C HIS A 18 -10.78 2.58 -5.95
N PRO A 19 -10.47 1.52 -5.17
CA PRO A 19 -10.21 1.62 -3.73
C PRO A 19 -9.16 2.67 -3.37
N VAL A 20 -8.04 2.73 -4.09
CA VAL A 20 -6.99 3.75 -3.86
C VAL A 20 -7.52 5.18 -3.94
N VAL A 21 -8.39 5.49 -4.90
CA VAL A 21 -8.97 6.84 -5.06
C VAL A 21 -9.96 7.13 -3.93
N ALA A 22 -10.87 6.19 -3.64
CA ALA A 22 -11.85 6.34 -2.59
C ALA A 22 -11.21 6.46 -1.20
N ARG A 23 -10.18 5.66 -0.91
CA ARG A 23 -9.60 5.48 0.43
C ARG A 23 -8.45 6.44 0.73
N LEU A 24 -7.56 6.74 -0.23
CA LEU A 24 -6.44 7.66 0.03
C LEU A 24 -6.76 9.12 -0.29
N VAL A 25 -7.73 9.40 -1.17
CA VAL A 25 -8.06 10.79 -1.55
C VAL A 25 -9.37 11.21 -0.94
N MET A 26 -10.48 10.57 -1.33
CA MET A 26 -11.81 11.04 -0.94
C MET A 26 -12.06 10.86 0.56
N GLN A 27 -11.74 9.69 1.11
CA GLN A 27 -11.85 9.42 2.54
C GLN A 27 -10.89 10.30 3.34
N THR A 28 -9.64 10.43 2.91
CA THR A 28 -8.68 11.31 3.60
C THR A 28 -9.14 12.75 3.63
N ASP A 29 -9.70 13.29 2.55
CA ASP A 29 -10.22 14.67 2.54
C ASP A 29 -11.32 14.88 3.60
N ASP A 30 -12.24 13.92 3.69
CA ASP A 30 -13.33 13.93 4.67
C ASP A 30 -12.80 13.80 6.10
N LEU A 31 -11.90 12.84 6.34
CA LEU A 31 -11.31 12.59 7.66
C LEU A 31 -10.50 13.79 8.16
N LEU A 32 -9.76 14.46 7.27
CA LEU A 32 -8.98 15.64 7.61
C LEU A 32 -9.81 16.93 7.72
N GLY A 33 -11.14 16.86 7.55
CA GLY A 33 -12.04 18.01 7.61
C GLY A 33 -12.00 18.79 8.94
N PHE A 34 -11.49 18.17 10.01
CA PHE A 34 -11.35 18.78 11.33
C PHE A 34 -10.03 19.52 11.55
N LEU A 35 -9.05 19.35 10.65
CA LEU A 35 -7.78 20.06 10.74
C LEU A 35 -7.91 21.50 10.24
N ASP A 36 -6.95 22.34 10.62
CA ASP A 36 -6.84 23.67 10.05
C ASP A 36 -6.64 23.61 8.52
N LYS A 37 -7.15 24.61 7.81
CA LYS A 37 -7.16 24.62 6.33
C LYS A 37 -5.77 24.45 5.72
N LYS A 38 -4.72 25.02 6.36
CA LYS A 38 -3.35 24.96 5.84
C LYS A 38 -2.79 23.55 5.99
N LYS A 39 -2.91 22.93 7.17
CA LYS A 39 -2.47 21.56 7.43
C LYS A 39 -3.25 20.55 6.60
N LYS A 40 -4.58 20.72 6.45
CA LYS A 40 -5.40 19.89 5.55
C LYS A 40 -4.88 19.96 4.11
N ALA A 41 -4.66 21.16 3.57
CA ALA A 41 -4.18 21.33 2.20
C ALA A 41 -2.80 20.70 1.99
N GLU A 42 -1.88 20.85 2.95
CA GLU A 42 -0.55 20.25 2.89
C GLU A 42 -0.61 18.72 2.95
N ALA A 43 -1.43 18.17 3.84
CA ALA A 43 -1.65 16.74 3.96
C ALA A 43 -2.28 16.18 2.68
N MET A 44 -3.31 16.83 2.13
CA MET A 44 -3.95 16.41 0.89
C MET A 44 -2.98 16.40 -0.29
N ARG A 45 -2.03 17.33 -0.36
CA ARG A 45 -0.97 17.29 -1.39
C ARG A 45 -0.12 16.02 -1.28
N ILE A 46 0.26 15.63 -0.05
CA ILE A 46 1.01 14.38 0.18
C ILE A 46 0.19 13.16 -0.25
N TYR A 47 -1.09 13.09 0.15
CA TYR A 47 -1.97 11.97 -0.23
C TYR A 47 -2.30 11.95 -1.72
N ILE A 48 -2.29 13.11 -2.38
CA ILE A 48 -2.38 13.20 -3.83
C ILE A 48 -1.16 12.54 -4.51
N ASP A 49 0.03 12.73 -3.98
CA ASP A 49 1.22 12.09 -4.54
C ASP A 49 1.28 10.59 -4.20
N LEU A 50 0.88 10.21 -2.98
CA LEU A 50 0.79 8.81 -2.55
C LEU A 50 -0.19 8.01 -3.41
N HIS A 51 -1.39 8.54 -3.69
CA HIS A 51 -2.36 7.82 -4.52
C HIS A 51 -1.81 7.58 -5.93
N LYS A 52 -1.09 8.55 -6.52
CA LYS A 52 -0.53 8.40 -7.87
C LYS A 52 0.47 7.25 -7.91
N ARG A 53 1.35 7.15 -6.91
CA ARG A 53 2.30 6.04 -6.80
C ARG A 53 1.61 4.71 -6.60
N LEU A 54 0.61 4.65 -5.72
CA LEU A 54 -0.10 3.41 -5.47
C LEU A 54 -0.92 2.96 -6.69
N LEU A 55 -1.53 3.89 -7.43
CA LEU A 55 -2.17 3.59 -8.72
C LEU A 55 -1.17 3.07 -9.76
N GLN A 56 0.04 3.63 -9.81
CA GLN A 56 1.10 3.09 -10.67
C GLN A 56 1.46 1.65 -10.28
N CYS A 57 1.57 1.33 -8.99
CA CYS A 57 1.75 -0.04 -8.52
C CYS A 57 0.59 -0.96 -8.96
N HIS A 58 -0.66 -0.48 -8.87
CA HIS A 58 -1.83 -1.20 -9.37
C HIS A 58 -1.75 -1.46 -10.87
N ASP A 59 -1.42 -0.44 -11.67
CA ASP A 59 -1.30 -0.57 -13.12
C ASP A 59 -0.23 -1.61 -13.51
N ILE A 60 0.91 -1.62 -12.80
CA ILE A 60 1.97 -2.63 -12.98
C ILE A 60 1.45 -4.04 -12.63
N ALA A 61 0.86 -4.19 -11.44
CA ALA A 61 0.33 -5.48 -10.99
C ALA A 61 -0.78 -6.00 -11.91
N GLU A 62 -1.66 -5.13 -12.40
CA GLU A 62 -2.70 -5.51 -13.37
C GLU A 62 -2.12 -6.01 -14.68
N ARG A 63 -1.03 -5.42 -15.19
CA ARG A 63 -0.35 -5.95 -16.39
C ARG A 63 0.18 -7.35 -16.12
N ILE A 64 0.86 -7.56 -14.99
CA ILE A 64 1.35 -8.89 -14.58
C ILE A 64 0.19 -9.90 -14.47
N PHE A 65 -0.93 -9.53 -13.85
CA PHE A 65 -2.09 -10.42 -13.70
C PHE A 65 -2.77 -10.73 -15.03
N LYS A 66 -2.90 -9.75 -15.93
CA LYS A 66 -3.45 -9.98 -17.29
C LYS A 66 -2.54 -10.91 -18.10
N GLU A 67 -1.23 -10.73 -18.03
CA GLU A 67 -0.27 -11.62 -18.69
C GLU A 67 -0.27 -13.04 -18.09
N LYS A 68 -0.45 -13.16 -16.76
CA LYS A 68 -0.68 -14.46 -16.12
C LYS A 68 -1.91 -15.16 -16.70
N GLU A 69 -3.05 -14.46 -16.79
CA GLU A 69 -4.29 -15.04 -17.31
C GLU A 69 -4.13 -15.48 -18.77
N ARG A 70 -3.48 -14.67 -19.60
CA ARG A 70 -3.15 -15.02 -21.00
C ARG A 70 -2.25 -16.26 -21.08
N ALA A 71 -1.18 -16.30 -20.31
CA ALA A 71 -0.24 -17.42 -20.30
C ALA A 71 -0.92 -18.73 -19.87
N LEU A 72 -1.76 -18.68 -18.85
CA LEU A 72 -2.51 -19.85 -18.38
C LEU A 72 -3.58 -20.29 -19.39
N ALA A 73 -4.31 -19.36 -20.00
CA ALA A 73 -5.30 -19.69 -21.02
C ALA A 73 -4.66 -20.38 -22.23
N TYR A 74 -3.51 -19.87 -22.69
CA TYR A 74 -2.75 -20.50 -23.76
C TYR A 74 -2.28 -21.91 -23.38
N TYR A 75 -1.69 -22.07 -22.19
CA TYR A 75 -1.27 -23.36 -21.68
C TYR A 75 -2.41 -24.37 -21.63
N ILE A 76 -3.57 -23.99 -21.08
CA ILE A 76 -4.75 -24.87 -20.97
C ILE A 76 -5.25 -25.28 -22.36
N ALA A 77 -5.28 -24.36 -23.33
CA ALA A 77 -5.69 -24.66 -24.70
C ALA A 77 -4.73 -25.62 -25.42
N ALA A 78 -3.45 -25.64 -25.04
CA ALA A 78 -2.45 -26.53 -25.61
C ALA A 78 -2.46 -27.95 -25.00
N LEU A 79 -3.00 -28.15 -23.79
CA LEU A 79 -3.01 -29.46 -23.10
C LEU A 79 -3.57 -30.62 -23.94
N PRO A 80 -4.70 -30.49 -24.66
CA PRO A 80 -5.26 -31.59 -25.45
C PRO A 80 -4.37 -32.03 -26.62
N SER A 81 -3.46 -31.17 -27.08
CA SER A 81 -2.57 -31.45 -28.21
C SER A 81 -1.35 -32.33 -27.84
N GLY A 82 -1.19 -32.66 -26.55
CA GLY A 82 -0.01 -33.39 -26.05
C GLY A 82 1.28 -32.57 -26.05
N SER A 83 1.18 -31.26 -26.29
CA SER A 83 2.34 -30.35 -26.32
C SER A 83 2.86 -30.05 -24.91
N THR A 84 4.19 -30.13 -24.73
CA THR A 84 4.92 -29.78 -23.50
C THR A 84 5.19 -28.27 -23.40
N THR A 85 4.16 -27.44 -23.60
CA THR A 85 4.28 -25.99 -23.36
C THR A 85 4.20 -25.69 -21.86
N ILE A 86 5.01 -24.76 -21.38
CA ILE A 86 4.93 -24.22 -20.01
C ILE A 86 4.41 -22.78 -20.14
N PRO A 87 3.46 -22.34 -19.30
CA PRO A 87 3.02 -20.94 -19.31
C PRO A 87 4.21 -20.02 -19.03
N HIS A 88 4.21 -18.82 -19.59
CA HIS A 88 5.28 -17.85 -19.34
C HIS A 88 4.69 -16.44 -19.26
N VAL A 89 4.93 -15.75 -18.15
CA VAL A 89 4.52 -14.35 -17.99
C VAL A 89 5.59 -13.47 -18.62
N ILE A 90 5.25 -12.86 -19.76
CA ILE A 90 6.17 -11.99 -20.50
C ILE A 90 6.52 -10.77 -19.64
N ASN A 91 7.81 -10.37 -19.65
CA ASN A 91 8.35 -9.22 -18.92
C ASN A 91 8.15 -9.26 -17.39
N LEU A 92 7.95 -10.45 -16.80
CA LEU A 92 7.73 -10.60 -15.36
C LEU A 92 8.82 -9.92 -14.53
N ASP A 93 10.09 -10.12 -14.88
CA ASP A 93 11.24 -9.56 -14.15
C ASP A 93 11.18 -8.03 -14.15
N MET A 94 11.05 -7.43 -15.35
CA MET A 94 11.00 -5.98 -15.53
C MET A 94 9.82 -5.32 -14.81
N GLU A 95 8.63 -5.93 -14.89
CA GLU A 95 7.44 -5.40 -14.23
C GLU A 95 7.51 -5.58 -12.70
N ALA A 96 8.05 -6.70 -12.21
CA ALA A 96 8.29 -6.94 -10.79
C ALA A 96 9.28 -5.92 -10.21
N GLU A 97 10.38 -5.64 -10.91
CA GLU A 97 11.36 -4.63 -10.51
C GLU A 97 10.76 -3.21 -10.51
N SER A 98 9.95 -2.90 -11.52
CA SER A 98 9.24 -1.63 -11.63
C SER A 98 8.24 -1.44 -10.48
N PHE A 99 7.50 -2.49 -10.13
CA PHE A 99 6.61 -2.48 -8.96
C PHE A 99 7.38 -2.16 -7.68
N LEU A 100 8.48 -2.88 -7.44
CA LEU A 100 9.31 -2.71 -6.24
C LEU A 100 9.89 -1.29 -6.14
N LEU A 101 10.27 -0.69 -7.28
CA LEU A 101 10.75 0.69 -7.32
C LEU A 101 9.67 1.68 -6.87
N VAL A 102 8.49 1.63 -7.50
CA VAL A 102 7.40 2.56 -7.22
C VAL A 102 6.89 2.35 -5.79
N ALA A 103 6.80 1.10 -5.33
CA ALA A 103 6.41 0.78 -3.96
C ALA A 103 7.40 1.33 -2.93
N LYS A 104 8.72 1.18 -3.13
CA LYS A 104 9.74 1.80 -2.25
C LYS A 104 9.59 3.32 -2.21
N GLN A 105 9.27 3.96 -3.34
CA GLN A 105 9.02 5.41 -3.39
C GLN A 105 7.74 5.81 -2.64
N TYR A 106 6.69 4.99 -2.68
CA TYR A 106 5.47 5.17 -1.88
C TYR A 106 5.80 5.12 -0.38
N ILE A 107 6.52 4.08 0.08
CA ILE A 107 6.94 3.95 1.48
C ILE A 107 7.78 5.14 1.93
N ARG A 108 8.74 5.59 1.12
CA ARG A 108 9.53 6.81 1.42
C ARG A 108 8.63 8.02 1.60
N ASP A 109 7.64 8.20 0.73
CA ASP A 109 6.77 9.37 0.75
C ASP A 109 5.73 9.33 1.90
N LEU A 110 5.40 8.14 2.44
CA LEU A 110 4.59 8.03 3.67
C LEU A 110 5.24 8.72 4.87
N VAL A 111 6.58 8.77 4.93
CA VAL A 111 7.31 9.49 5.99
C VAL A 111 6.91 10.96 6.04
N LYS A 112 6.59 11.57 4.89
CA LYS A 112 6.10 12.97 4.84
C LYS A 112 4.78 13.10 5.57
N ALA A 113 3.85 12.16 5.38
CA ALA A 113 2.57 12.14 6.08
C ALA A 113 2.76 11.95 7.59
N ILE A 114 3.65 11.04 8.00
CA ILE A 114 3.98 10.80 9.41
C ILE A 114 4.56 12.08 10.05
N ASN A 115 5.55 12.71 9.41
CA ASN A 115 6.15 13.94 9.92
C ASN A 115 5.12 15.08 10.06
N LEU A 116 4.24 15.26 9.07
CA LEU A 116 3.24 16.32 9.10
C LEU A 116 2.11 16.05 10.10
N LEU A 117 1.53 14.85 10.05
CA LEU A 117 0.30 14.55 10.77
C LEU A 117 0.58 14.16 12.22
N LEU A 118 1.59 13.32 12.45
CA LEU A 118 1.99 12.83 13.77
C LEU A 118 3.12 13.67 14.41
N LYS A 119 3.54 14.76 13.77
CA LYS A 119 4.59 15.69 14.25
C LYS A 119 5.93 14.99 14.50
N ALA A 120 6.25 13.97 13.70
CA ALA A 120 7.54 13.29 13.75
C ALA A 120 8.64 14.11 13.05
N THR A 121 9.89 13.78 13.33
CA THR A 121 11.09 14.38 12.70
C THR A 121 11.97 13.30 12.09
N LEU A 122 11.37 12.44 11.27
CA LEU A 122 12.03 11.31 10.63
C LEU A 122 12.66 11.75 9.30
N LYS A 123 13.81 11.16 8.95
CA LYS A 123 14.44 11.37 7.63
C LYS A 123 13.50 10.83 6.55
N ILE A 124 13.25 11.59 5.48
CA ILE A 124 12.39 11.14 4.37
C ILE A 124 13.12 10.05 3.56
N ASP A 125 13.01 8.81 4.02
CA ASP A 125 13.69 7.63 3.49
C ASP A 125 12.85 6.37 3.80
N SER A 126 12.80 5.41 2.87
CA SER A 126 12.16 4.10 3.11
C SER A 126 12.84 3.31 4.24
N ALA A 127 14.13 3.56 4.51
CA ALA A 127 14.87 2.95 5.62
C ALA A 127 14.36 3.34 7.02
N VAL A 128 13.41 4.28 7.11
CA VAL A 128 12.76 4.60 8.39
C VAL A 128 11.93 3.45 8.92
N PHE A 129 11.37 2.62 8.04
CA PHE A 129 10.43 1.56 8.40
C PHE A 129 11.07 0.20 8.67
N TRP A 130 12.38 0.04 8.48
CA TRP A 130 13.08 -1.22 8.71
C TRP A 130 14.54 -1.00 9.12
N ASP A 131 15.17 -2.01 9.71
CA ASP A 131 16.61 -2.01 9.99
C ASP A 131 17.31 -3.19 9.30
N HIS A 132 18.50 -2.92 8.75
CA HIS A 132 19.29 -3.92 8.02
C HIS A 132 19.89 -5.00 8.93
N THR A 133 20.10 -4.70 10.21
CA THR A 133 20.58 -5.65 11.21
C THR A 133 19.48 -6.52 11.79
N GLY A 134 18.21 -6.27 11.43
CA GLY A 134 17.05 -6.89 12.08
C GLY A 134 16.72 -6.29 13.44
N ALA A 135 17.38 -5.20 13.83
CA ALA A 135 16.98 -4.40 14.97
C ALA A 135 15.67 -3.64 14.70
N GLU A 136 15.22 -2.91 15.71
CA GLU A 136 14.00 -2.10 15.62
C GLU A 136 14.17 -0.91 14.65
N SER A 137 13.17 -0.70 13.78
CA SER A 137 13.16 0.40 12.82
C SER A 137 13.08 1.79 13.46
N SER A 138 13.47 2.82 12.70
CA SER A 138 13.51 4.20 13.20
C SER A 138 12.11 4.74 13.56
N VAL A 139 11.08 4.35 12.80
CA VAL A 139 9.70 4.74 13.10
C VAL A 139 9.18 4.10 14.37
N VAL A 140 9.53 2.83 14.65
CA VAL A 140 9.14 2.16 15.90
C VAL A 140 9.89 2.78 17.08
N LYS A 141 11.19 3.04 16.96
CA LYS A 141 11.98 3.75 17.98
C LYS A 141 11.39 5.11 18.32
N TRP A 142 10.98 5.87 17.30
CA TRP A 142 10.31 7.15 17.48
C TRP A 142 8.96 6.96 18.18
N ALA A 143 8.11 6.04 17.70
CA ALA A 143 6.78 5.81 18.27
C ALA A 143 6.86 5.36 19.75
N LYS A 144 7.82 4.50 20.11
CA LYS A 144 8.07 4.10 21.50
C LYS A 144 8.44 5.28 22.39
N ARG A 145 9.31 6.18 21.91
CA ARG A 145 9.69 7.37 22.66
C ARG A 145 8.53 8.35 22.81
N THR A 146 7.69 8.48 21.80
CA THR A 146 6.58 9.46 21.79
C THR A 146 5.34 8.97 22.52
N TYR A 147 4.98 7.70 22.37
CA TYR A 147 3.71 7.15 22.86
C TYR A 147 3.86 6.01 23.88
N GLY A 148 5.04 5.41 23.98
CA GLY A 148 5.29 4.21 24.80
C GLY A 148 5.14 2.89 24.05
N ASN A 149 5.64 1.81 24.66
CA ASN A 149 5.76 0.49 24.01
C ASN A 149 4.43 -0.17 23.69
N GLN A 150 3.45 -0.05 24.59
CA GLN A 150 2.14 -0.71 24.45
C GLN A 150 1.10 0.17 23.75
N HIS A 151 1.51 1.33 23.23
CA HIS A 151 0.58 2.22 22.57
C HIS A 151 0.15 1.64 21.21
N PRO A 152 -1.14 1.69 20.82
CA PRO A 152 -1.62 1.13 19.55
C PRO A 152 -0.85 1.63 18.31
N THR A 153 -0.48 2.91 18.27
CA THR A 153 0.35 3.47 17.18
C THR A 153 1.74 2.82 17.12
N THR A 154 2.35 2.50 18.26
CA THR A 154 3.64 1.82 18.31
C THR A 154 3.52 0.37 17.84
N GLN A 155 2.46 -0.32 18.26
CA GLN A 155 2.17 -1.70 17.83
C GLN A 155 1.94 -1.78 16.33
N MET A 156 1.12 -0.87 15.78
CA MET A 156 0.91 -0.73 14.34
C MET A 156 2.24 -0.64 13.60
N PHE A 157 3.11 0.34 13.91
CA PHE A 157 4.40 0.45 13.21
C PHE A 157 5.31 -0.78 13.38
N SER A 158 5.22 -1.48 14.51
CA SER A 158 5.99 -2.71 14.74
C SER A 158 5.51 -3.88 13.89
N GLU A 159 4.21 -3.98 13.62
CA GLU A 159 3.61 -5.03 12.78
C GLU A 159 3.93 -4.80 11.29
N GLU A 160 3.98 -3.54 10.86
CA GLU A 160 4.23 -3.15 9.48
C GLU A 160 5.69 -3.36 9.04
N ASP A 161 6.65 -3.31 9.98
CA ASP A 161 8.09 -3.43 9.70
C ASP A 161 8.41 -4.68 8.88
N LYS A 162 7.82 -5.84 9.21
CA LYS A 162 8.18 -7.12 8.59
C LYS A 162 7.97 -7.14 7.07
N TRP A 163 6.80 -6.73 6.59
CA TRP A 163 6.52 -6.77 5.15
C TRP A 163 7.20 -5.63 4.41
N ILE A 164 7.35 -4.46 5.03
CA ILE A 164 8.07 -3.32 4.45
C ILE A 164 9.56 -3.69 4.28
N SER A 165 10.15 -4.29 5.31
CA SER A 165 11.54 -4.76 5.31
C SER A 165 11.80 -5.70 4.13
N GLU A 166 10.93 -6.70 3.92
CA GLU A 166 11.08 -7.62 2.79
C GLU A 166 10.88 -6.92 1.43
N LEU A 167 9.91 -6.01 1.30
CA LEU A 167 9.71 -5.22 0.08
C LEU A 167 10.94 -4.37 -0.25
N VAL A 168 11.45 -3.61 0.72
CA VAL A 168 12.61 -2.74 0.53
C VAL A 168 13.88 -3.54 0.27
N LYS A 169 14.10 -4.65 0.96
CA LYS A 169 15.23 -5.55 0.70
C LYS A 169 15.17 -6.13 -0.72
N LYS A 170 13.99 -6.55 -1.21
CA LYS A 170 13.83 -7.02 -2.60
C LYS A 170 14.19 -5.91 -3.58
N ARG A 171 13.75 -4.67 -3.35
CA ARG A 171 14.15 -3.54 -4.21
C ARG A 171 15.64 -3.23 -4.14
N ASN A 172 16.23 -3.24 -2.95
CA ASN A 172 17.66 -3.00 -2.77
C ASN A 172 18.51 -4.07 -3.47
N ALA A 173 18.04 -5.31 -3.52
CA ALA A 173 18.71 -6.40 -4.24
C ALA A 173 18.70 -6.22 -5.77
N VAL A 174 17.78 -5.41 -6.30
CA VAL A 174 17.76 -4.98 -7.71
C VAL A 174 18.72 -3.79 -7.92
N GLU A 175 18.71 -2.81 -7.00
CA GLU A 175 19.55 -1.60 -7.11
C GLU A 175 21.04 -1.89 -6.89
N HIS A 176 21.36 -2.86 -6.02
CA HIS A 176 22.71 -3.22 -5.62
C HIS A 176 22.89 -4.75 -5.59
N PRO A 177 22.91 -5.42 -6.76
CA PRO A 177 23.15 -6.87 -6.84
C PRO A 177 24.44 -7.29 -6.12
N GLY A 178 24.38 -8.38 -5.35
CA GLY A 178 25.50 -8.87 -4.53
C GLY A 178 25.82 -8.04 -3.27
N GLY A 179 25.04 -6.98 -2.98
CA GLY A 179 25.18 -6.19 -1.75
C GLY A 179 24.53 -6.86 -0.52
N PHE A 180 24.32 -6.10 0.55
CA PHE A 180 23.74 -6.59 1.81
C PHE A 180 22.36 -7.26 1.68
N SER A 181 21.61 -6.92 0.63
CA SER A 181 20.28 -7.51 0.38
C SER A 181 20.31 -8.73 -0.55
N GLY A 182 21.48 -9.12 -1.06
CA GLY A 182 21.65 -10.13 -2.09
C GLY A 182 21.27 -9.61 -3.48
N THR A 183 20.95 -10.53 -4.37
CA THR A 183 20.43 -10.32 -5.73
C THR A 183 18.98 -10.81 -5.77
N LEU A 184 18.10 -10.04 -6.39
CA LEU A 184 16.74 -10.50 -6.64
C LEU A 184 16.76 -11.59 -7.72
N VAL A 185 16.25 -12.77 -7.40
CA VAL A 185 16.04 -13.86 -8.35
C VAL A 185 14.55 -13.95 -8.59
N VAL A 186 14.13 -13.69 -9.82
CA VAL A 186 12.76 -13.88 -10.29
C VAL A 186 12.73 -15.11 -11.17
N GLU A 187 11.79 -15.99 -10.91
CA GLU A 187 11.63 -17.25 -11.64
C GLU A 187 10.21 -17.31 -12.17
N ASN A 188 10.09 -17.49 -13.48
CA ASN A 188 8.78 -17.72 -14.10
C ASN A 188 8.24 -19.11 -13.76
N TYR A 189 7.12 -19.50 -14.37
CA TYR A 189 6.58 -20.85 -14.21
C TYR A 189 7.64 -21.91 -14.52
N LYS A 190 7.63 -22.97 -13.72
CA LYS A 190 8.51 -24.13 -13.88
C LYS A 190 7.70 -25.40 -13.94
N HIS A 191 8.15 -26.36 -14.74
CA HIS A 191 7.61 -27.71 -14.71
C HIS A 191 8.36 -28.55 -13.68
N THR A 192 7.63 -29.29 -12.86
CA THR A 192 8.16 -30.23 -11.86
C THR A 192 7.45 -31.58 -12.00
N SER A 193 7.91 -32.60 -11.28
CA SER A 193 7.22 -33.89 -11.21
C SER A 193 5.81 -33.81 -10.63
N GLN A 194 5.48 -32.73 -9.90
CA GLN A 194 4.16 -32.48 -9.31
C GLN A 194 3.29 -31.54 -10.16
N GLY A 195 3.75 -31.15 -11.36
CA GLY A 195 3.06 -30.23 -12.25
C GLY A 195 3.75 -28.86 -12.35
N ILE A 196 2.98 -27.85 -12.75
CA ILE A 196 3.49 -26.48 -12.91
C ILE A 196 3.55 -25.72 -11.58
N VAL A 197 4.71 -25.15 -11.29
CA VAL A 197 4.93 -24.27 -10.14
C VAL A 197 4.77 -22.82 -10.59
N PRO A 198 4.01 -21.98 -9.88
CA PRO A 198 3.81 -20.58 -10.26
C PRO A 198 5.10 -19.76 -10.15
N PRO A 199 5.16 -18.59 -10.83
CA PRO A 199 6.26 -17.68 -10.71
C PRO A 199 6.52 -17.26 -9.26
N SER A 200 7.79 -17.23 -8.91
CA SER A 200 8.25 -16.91 -7.58
C SER A 200 9.46 -15.98 -7.62
N TRP A 201 9.68 -15.26 -6.54
CA TRP A 201 10.89 -14.48 -6.34
C TRP A 201 11.55 -14.79 -5.01
N ARG A 202 12.84 -14.53 -4.92
CA ARG A 202 13.61 -14.57 -3.69
C ARG A 202 14.80 -13.64 -3.77
N ARG A 203 15.46 -13.43 -2.64
CA ARG A 203 16.80 -12.84 -2.62
C ARG A 203 17.80 -13.99 -2.50
N ASP A 204 18.86 -14.00 -3.31
CA ASP A 204 19.96 -14.94 -3.10
C ASP A 204 20.58 -14.73 -1.71
N GLY A 205 21.15 -15.79 -1.13
CA GLY A 205 21.68 -15.75 0.25
C GLY A 205 20.65 -15.52 1.37
N SER A 206 19.38 -15.29 1.06
CA SER A 206 18.31 -15.21 2.05
C SER A 206 17.93 -16.59 2.57
N ALA A 207 17.69 -16.69 3.88
CA ALA A 207 17.07 -17.88 4.49
C ALA A 207 15.58 -18.04 4.11
N ASN A 208 14.96 -17.03 3.51
CA ASN A 208 13.57 -17.08 3.10
C ASN A 208 13.41 -17.95 1.85
N ALA A 209 12.44 -18.86 1.89
CA ALA A 209 12.03 -19.62 0.72
C ALA A 209 11.49 -18.70 -0.39
N PRO A 210 11.54 -19.13 -1.66
CA PRO A 210 10.85 -18.44 -2.74
C PRO A 210 9.38 -18.19 -2.40
N SER A 211 8.89 -16.98 -2.68
CA SER A 211 7.50 -16.61 -2.46
C SER A 211 6.78 -16.34 -3.78
N ASP A 212 5.50 -16.71 -3.84
CA ASP A 212 4.64 -16.49 -5.00
C ASP A 212 4.48 -14.99 -5.28
N ILE A 213 4.88 -14.57 -6.48
CA ILE A 213 4.88 -13.15 -6.87
C ILE A 213 3.46 -12.61 -6.88
N PHE A 214 2.48 -13.37 -7.40
CA PHE A 214 1.12 -12.87 -7.56
C PHE A 214 0.44 -12.60 -6.22
N ARG A 215 0.65 -13.50 -5.25
CA ARG A 215 0.16 -13.33 -3.89
C ARG A 215 0.84 -12.14 -3.23
N ASP A 216 2.17 -12.05 -3.31
CA ASP A 216 2.92 -10.98 -2.68
C ASP A 216 2.54 -9.59 -3.24
N LEU A 217 2.36 -9.45 -4.57
CA LEU A 217 1.90 -8.20 -5.18
C LEU A 217 0.55 -7.74 -4.64
N ARG A 218 -0.42 -8.66 -4.50
CA ARG A 218 -1.74 -8.34 -3.92
C ARG A 218 -1.61 -7.90 -2.47
N THR A 219 -0.82 -8.63 -1.68
CA THR A 219 -0.57 -8.31 -0.27
C THR A 219 0.09 -6.94 -0.14
N TYR A 220 1.12 -6.64 -0.94
CA TYR A 220 1.78 -5.34 -0.90
C TYR A 220 0.85 -4.20 -1.27
N LEU A 221 -0.01 -4.37 -2.27
CA LEU A 221 -1.00 -3.35 -2.65
C LEU A 221 -1.97 -3.04 -1.50
N GLU A 222 -2.54 -4.08 -0.86
CA GLU A 222 -3.47 -3.87 0.25
C GLU A 222 -2.75 -3.28 1.46
N ASN A 223 -1.59 -3.83 1.85
CA ASN A 223 -0.84 -3.33 3.01
C ASN A 223 -0.40 -1.86 2.83
N MET A 224 0.04 -1.48 1.62
CA MET A 224 0.38 -0.09 1.33
C MET A 224 -0.86 0.82 1.43
N LEU A 225 -2.02 0.36 0.96
CA LEU A 225 -3.27 1.09 1.04
C LEU A 225 -3.74 1.27 2.49
N THR A 226 -3.77 0.19 3.27
CA THR A 226 -4.19 0.20 4.68
C THR A 226 -3.27 1.06 5.52
N LEU A 227 -1.95 0.91 5.38
CA LEU A 227 -0.97 1.72 6.11
C LEU A 227 -1.15 3.21 5.84
N GLY A 228 -1.41 3.60 4.59
CA GLY A 228 -1.70 4.99 4.24
C GLY A 228 -2.93 5.53 4.98
N GLU A 229 -4.00 4.74 5.09
CA GLU A 229 -5.20 5.13 5.83
C GLU A 229 -4.98 5.14 7.36
N ASP A 230 -4.27 4.14 7.88
CA ASP A 230 -4.04 4.00 9.32
C ASP A 230 -3.18 5.12 9.88
N ILE A 231 -2.24 5.66 9.10
CA ILE A 231 -1.49 6.87 9.47
C ILE A 231 -2.43 8.08 9.67
N VAL A 232 -3.44 8.26 8.81
CA VAL A 232 -4.45 9.33 9.00
C VAL A 232 -5.26 9.06 10.26
N ALA A 233 -5.73 7.82 10.43
CA ALA A 233 -6.58 7.44 11.55
C ALA A 233 -5.87 7.68 12.89
N LYS A 234 -4.62 7.19 13.01
CA LYS A 234 -3.79 7.40 14.20
C LYS A 234 -3.46 8.87 14.41
N ALA A 235 -3.22 9.64 13.35
CA ALA A 235 -2.98 11.07 13.53
C ALA A 235 -4.20 11.82 14.08
N LEU A 236 -5.40 11.44 13.66
CA LEU A 236 -6.63 12.06 14.15
C LEU A 236 -6.93 11.65 15.60
N GLU A 237 -6.67 10.39 15.98
CA GLU A 237 -6.73 9.93 17.38
C GLU A 237 -5.82 10.76 18.31
N HIS A 238 -4.68 11.26 17.79
CA HIS A 238 -3.69 12.08 18.51
C HIS A 238 -3.88 13.59 18.36
N SER A 239 -4.88 14.03 17.60
CA SER A 239 -5.11 15.45 17.31
C SER A 239 -6.12 16.07 18.27
N ASP A 240 -6.24 17.41 18.23
CA ASP A 240 -7.23 18.16 19.01
C ASP A 240 -8.67 18.01 18.48
N VAL A 241 -8.96 16.93 17.75
CA VAL A 241 -10.31 16.60 17.30
C VAL A 241 -11.21 16.44 18.53
N PRO A 242 -12.41 17.06 18.53
CA PRO A 242 -13.33 16.92 19.65
C PRO A 242 -13.59 15.45 20.00
N LYS A 243 -13.43 15.09 21.28
CA LYS A 243 -13.63 13.71 21.80
C LYS A 243 -15.05 13.15 21.62
N ILE A 244 -15.97 13.99 21.14
CA ILE A 244 -17.30 13.58 20.69
C ILE A 244 -17.25 12.78 19.38
N PHE A 245 -16.13 12.79 18.66
CA PHE A 245 -15.94 12.05 17.42
C PHE A 245 -14.96 10.89 17.62
N LYS A 246 -15.23 9.78 16.92
CA LYS A 246 -14.32 8.64 16.78
C LYS A 246 -14.24 8.20 15.32
N ILE A 247 -13.15 7.56 14.96
CA ILE A 247 -13.02 6.90 13.66
C ILE A 247 -13.56 5.49 13.77
N ALA A 248 -14.41 5.10 12.83
CA ALA A 248 -14.97 3.76 12.73
C ALA A 248 -14.65 3.16 11.36
N GLU A 249 -14.45 1.85 11.34
CA GLU A 249 -14.33 1.08 10.10
C GLU A 249 -15.73 0.71 9.58
N ILE A 250 -15.94 0.93 8.28
CA ILE A 250 -17.10 0.50 7.53
C ILE A 250 -16.90 -0.98 7.17
N PRO A 251 -17.78 -1.88 7.63
CA PRO A 251 -17.73 -3.30 7.28
C PRO A 251 -17.69 -3.51 5.77
N VAL A 252 -16.92 -4.49 5.29
CA VAL A 252 -16.64 -4.72 3.86
C VAL A 252 -17.94 -4.80 3.04
N GLU A 253 -18.93 -5.52 3.56
CA GLU A 253 -20.25 -5.72 2.96
C GLU A 253 -21.11 -4.45 2.90
N ARG A 254 -20.77 -3.41 3.68
CA ARG A 254 -21.45 -2.11 3.71
C ARG A 254 -20.71 -1.04 2.92
N ARG A 255 -19.51 -1.33 2.39
CA ARG A 255 -18.74 -0.35 1.60
C ARG A 255 -19.44 -0.09 0.27
N SER A 256 -19.52 1.19 -0.11
CA SER A 256 -20.14 1.59 -1.37
C SER A 256 -19.36 1.07 -2.57
N LYS A 257 -20.06 0.50 -3.58
CA LYS A 257 -19.43 0.05 -4.82
C LYS A 257 -18.88 1.20 -5.68
N VAL A 258 -19.42 2.41 -5.53
CA VAL A 258 -19.00 3.59 -6.32
C VAL A 258 -17.90 4.39 -5.65
N ALA A 259 -17.70 4.21 -4.34
CA ALA A 259 -16.62 4.82 -3.55
C ALA A 259 -16.36 3.96 -2.30
N PRO A 260 -15.56 2.88 -2.41
CA PRO A 260 -15.40 1.88 -1.34
C PRO A 260 -14.48 2.38 -0.22
N ARG A 261 -14.95 3.35 0.55
CA ARG A 261 -14.28 3.88 1.75
C ARG A 261 -14.23 2.81 2.85
N ARG A 262 -13.12 2.76 3.58
CA ARG A 262 -12.93 1.90 4.75
C ARG A 262 -13.25 2.63 6.05
N LEU A 263 -12.90 3.90 6.17
CA LEU A 263 -12.99 4.65 7.42
C LEU A 263 -13.99 5.81 7.31
N MET A 264 -14.66 6.10 8.42
CA MET A 264 -15.52 7.27 8.55
C MET A 264 -15.49 7.84 9.97
N VAL A 265 -15.90 9.08 10.12
CA VAL A 265 -16.08 9.71 11.44
C VAL A 265 -17.50 9.45 11.94
N VAL A 266 -17.63 9.03 13.19
CA VAL A 266 -18.91 8.79 13.89
C VAL A 266 -18.87 9.44 15.27
N LEU A 267 -20.03 9.56 15.93
CA LEU A 267 -20.08 10.02 17.31
C LEU A 267 -19.49 8.97 18.27
N SER A 268 -18.81 9.43 19.31
CA SER A 268 -18.34 8.58 20.41
C SER A 268 -19.52 8.04 21.21
N GLU A 269 -19.32 6.90 21.87
CA GLU A 269 -20.37 6.27 22.69
C GLU A 269 -20.81 7.18 23.83
N ASP A 270 -19.88 7.91 24.44
CA ASP A 270 -20.17 8.90 25.47
C ASP A 270 -21.04 10.05 24.93
N ALA A 271 -20.77 10.54 23.72
CA ALA A 271 -21.58 11.58 23.08
C ALA A 271 -23.00 11.08 22.75
N ILE A 272 -23.12 9.83 22.29
CA ILE A 272 -24.42 9.19 22.03
C ILE A 272 -25.19 9.01 23.35
N ALA A 273 -24.51 8.57 24.41
CA ALA A 273 -25.12 8.39 25.73
C ALA A 273 -25.57 9.72 26.35
N ALA A 274 -24.78 10.78 26.19
CA ALA A 274 -25.14 12.13 26.66
C ALA A 274 -26.36 12.70 25.92
N ALA A 275 -26.42 12.53 24.59
CA ALA A 275 -27.58 12.94 23.79
C ALA A 275 -28.87 12.23 24.26
N LYS A 276 -28.81 10.92 24.50
CA LYS A 276 -29.96 10.13 24.98
C LYS A 276 -30.43 10.46 26.40
N ARG A 277 -29.60 11.13 27.22
CA ARG A 277 -29.98 11.60 28.57
C ARG A 277 -30.59 13.01 28.55
N SER A 278 -30.51 13.69 27.41
CA SER A 278 -31.02 15.05 27.23
C SER A 278 -32.43 15.08 26.61
N ASP A 279 -32.94 13.91 26.24
CA ASP A 279 -34.32 13.63 25.77
C ASP A 279 -35.13 13.00 26.91
#